data_AF-A0A1I3U638-F1
#
_entry.id   AF-A0A1I3U638-F1
#
_cell.length_a   1.000
_cell.length_b   1.000
_cell.length_c   1.000
_cell.angle_alpha   90.00
_cell.angle_beta   90.00
_cell.angle_gamma   90.00
#
_symmetry.space_group_name_H-M   'P 1'
#
loop_
_entity.id
_entity.type
_entity.pdbx_description
1 polymer ?
#
loop_
_entity_poly.entity_id
_entity_poly.type
_entity_poly.pdbx_seq_one_letter_code
_entity_poly.pdbx_strand_id
1 'polypeptide(L)'
;MRIFIVDEGDVLSCKSPDTLVHAFAFVEVCGCKKWADHTFKWALSSRQVFRWLQDTVPETLTDIQRAARFYYLQQNCFGGKLESQTFGTATTAPPGLNLLRLEENLSAAHLRLSSTYIEQLDWRACVDKYDRPHTLFYLDPPYFETQGYGVPFPYSEYVEMASRLRSLK
;
A
#
# COMPACT_ATOMS: atom_id res chain seq x y z
N MET A 1 4.38 8.16 -6.29
CA MET A 1 5.73 7.65 -6.60
C MET A 1 6.12 6.66 -5.52
N ARG A 2 6.65 5.50 -5.94
CA ARG A 2 7.22 4.48 -5.06
C ARG A 2 8.72 4.39 -5.29
N ILE A 3 9.47 4.23 -4.20
CA ILE A 3 10.90 3.98 -4.20
C ILE A 3 11.14 2.73 -3.39
N PHE A 4 11.93 1.85 -3.97
CA PHE A 4 12.48 0.70 -3.28
C PHE A 4 13.99 0.92 -3.22
N ILE A 5 14.55 0.82 -2.03
CA ILE A 5 15.98 0.90 -1.79
C ILE A 5 16.39 -0.49 -1.31
N VAL A 6 17.36 -1.07 -1.99
CA VAL A 6 17.89 -2.39 -1.65
C VAL A 6 19.30 -2.17 -1.10
N ASP A 7 19.47 -2.42 0.19
CA ASP A 7 20.73 -2.33 0.93
C ASP A 7 20.83 -3.54 1.90
N GLU A 8 21.87 -3.64 2.74
CA GLU A 8 22.00 -4.68 3.80
C GLU A 8 20.79 -4.72 4.76
N GLY A 9 19.89 -3.73 4.69
CA GLY A 9 18.46 -3.88 4.94
C GLY A 9 17.63 -3.20 3.85
N ASP A 10 16.53 -3.83 3.42
CA ASP A 10 15.63 -3.23 2.42
C ASP A 10 14.95 -1.99 3.02
N VAL A 11 14.80 -0.90 2.26
CA VAL A 11 13.98 0.26 2.64
C VAL A 11 12.91 0.51 1.60
N LEU A 12 11.66 0.63 2.03
CA LEU A 12 10.54 0.94 1.19
C LEU A 12 10.00 2.33 1.50
N SER A 13 9.85 3.16 0.47
CA SER A 13 9.21 4.47 0.64
C SER A 13 8.21 4.81 -0.47
N CYS A 14 7.13 5.49 -0.09
CA CYS A 14 6.17 6.05 -1.02
C CYS A 14 5.43 7.22 -0.40
N LYS A 15 5.17 8.18 -1.28
CA LYS A 15 4.59 9.48 -0.95
C LYS A 15 3.09 9.43 -0.60
N SER A 16 2.38 8.40 -1.04
CA SER A 16 0.93 8.28 -0.82
C SER A 16 0.64 7.74 0.60
N PRO A 17 0.01 8.54 1.49
CA PRO A 17 -0.35 8.08 2.82
C PRO A 17 -1.33 6.91 2.74
N ASP A 18 -2.30 6.96 1.83
CA ASP A 18 -3.34 5.92 1.74
C ASP A 18 -2.84 4.58 1.21
N THR A 19 -1.79 4.59 0.38
CA THR A 19 -1.34 3.37 -0.32
C THR A 19 -0.28 2.61 0.45
N LEU A 20 0.64 3.31 1.13
CA LEU A 20 1.62 2.65 1.98
C LEU A 20 1.15 2.53 3.41
N VAL A 21 0.73 3.62 4.05
CA VAL A 21 0.46 3.58 5.49
C VAL A 21 -0.67 2.60 5.78
N HIS A 22 -1.71 2.52 4.95
CA HIS A 22 -2.80 1.57 5.20
C HIS A 22 -2.48 0.12 4.78
N ALA A 23 -1.71 -0.09 3.70
CA ALA A 23 -1.28 -1.44 3.31
C ALA A 23 -0.28 -2.04 4.30
N PHE A 24 0.57 -1.21 4.91
CA PHE A 24 1.61 -1.61 5.85
C PHE A 24 1.14 -1.59 7.30
N ALA A 25 0.33 -0.60 7.71
CA ALA A 25 -0.38 -0.68 8.99
C ALA A 25 -1.17 -1.97 9.06
N PHE A 26 -1.76 -2.47 7.96
CA PHE A 26 -2.43 -3.77 7.98
C PHE A 26 -1.48 -4.94 8.31
N VAL A 27 -0.24 -4.96 7.79
CA VAL A 27 0.74 -6.02 8.09
C VAL A 27 1.27 -5.92 9.52
N GLU A 28 1.48 -4.70 10.04
CA GLU A 28 1.98 -4.45 11.40
C GLU A 28 0.88 -4.65 12.47
N VAL A 29 -0.34 -4.20 12.19
CA VAL A 29 -1.52 -4.35 13.05
C VAL A 29 -1.98 -5.81 13.17
N CYS A 30 -1.77 -6.63 12.13
CA CYS A 30 -2.14 -8.05 12.16
C CYS A 30 -1.17 -8.95 12.93
N GLY A 31 -0.09 -8.41 13.52
CA GLY A 31 0.67 -9.10 14.58
C GLY A 31 -0.23 -9.52 15.76
N CYS A 32 -1.38 -8.88 15.92
CA CYS A 32 -2.44 -9.33 16.81
C CYS A 32 -3.37 -10.34 16.10
N LYS A 33 -2.97 -11.62 16.01
CA LYS A 33 -3.82 -12.75 15.54
C LYS A 33 -5.28 -12.65 16.02
N LYS A 34 -5.48 -12.16 17.25
CA LYS A 34 -6.80 -12.01 17.88
C LYS A 34 -7.74 -11.03 17.17
N TRP A 35 -7.25 -10.05 16.42
CA TRP A 35 -8.07 -8.96 15.87
C TRP A 35 -8.67 -9.29 14.50
N ALA A 36 -7.88 -9.88 13.59
CA ALA A 36 -8.40 -10.43 12.34
C ALA A 36 -9.46 -11.52 12.60
N ASP A 37 -9.21 -12.36 13.59
CA ASP A 37 -10.14 -13.38 14.09
C ASP A 37 -11.44 -12.81 14.68
N HIS A 38 -11.43 -11.62 15.29
CA HIS A 38 -12.66 -11.06 15.87
C HIS A 38 -13.49 -10.26 14.86
N THR A 39 -12.83 -9.50 13.99
CA THR A 39 -13.51 -8.54 13.11
C THR A 39 -13.92 -9.17 11.78
N PHE A 40 -13.12 -10.11 11.26
CA PHE A 40 -13.31 -10.65 9.93
C PHE A 40 -13.72 -12.12 9.88
N LYS A 41 -13.54 -12.91 10.95
CA LYS A 41 -13.86 -14.35 10.94
C LYS A 41 -15.28 -14.69 10.51
N TRP A 42 -16.25 -13.79 10.78
CA TRP A 42 -17.65 -13.96 10.41
C TRP A 42 -18.15 -12.93 9.39
N ALA A 43 -17.27 -12.08 8.87
CA ALA A 43 -17.69 -11.06 7.93
C ALA A 43 -17.99 -11.71 6.57
N LEU A 44 -19.17 -11.43 6.01
CA LEU A 44 -19.51 -11.86 4.66
C LEU A 44 -19.21 -10.74 3.66
N SER A 45 -18.71 -11.12 2.49
CA SER A 45 -18.53 -10.19 1.38
C SER A 45 -19.90 -9.81 0.81
N SER A 46 -20.31 -8.55 1.00
CA SER A 46 -21.60 -8.04 0.55
C SER A 46 -21.45 -6.64 -0.06
N ARG A 47 -22.21 -6.39 -1.13
CA ARG A 47 -22.27 -5.07 -1.77
C ARG A 47 -22.76 -3.99 -0.81
N GLN A 48 -23.66 -4.35 0.12
CA GLN A 48 -24.18 -3.39 1.10
C GLN A 48 -23.11 -3.01 2.14
N VAL A 49 -22.37 -3.99 2.65
CA VAL A 49 -21.25 -3.77 3.57
C VAL A 49 -20.16 -2.94 2.90
N PHE A 50 -19.86 -3.22 1.63
CA PHE A 50 -18.91 -2.42 0.85
C PHE A 50 -19.33 -0.95 0.76
N ARG A 51 -20.60 -0.66 0.46
CA ARG A 51 -21.12 0.73 0.43
C ARG A 51 -21.02 1.41 1.80
N TRP A 52 -21.42 0.72 2.87
CA TRP A 52 -21.30 1.27 4.22
C TRP A 52 -19.86 1.61 4.61
N LEU A 53 -18.91 0.75 4.23
CA LEU A 53 -17.50 1.03 4.46
C LEU A 53 -17.01 2.20 3.60
N GLN A 54 -17.47 2.35 2.36
CA GLN A 54 -17.17 3.53 1.55
C GLN A 54 -17.65 4.82 2.21
N ASP A 55 -18.89 4.83 2.72
CA ASP A 55 -19.53 5.99 3.33
C ASP A 55 -18.97 6.34 4.73
N THR A 56 -18.22 5.42 5.35
CA THR A 56 -17.64 5.63 6.69
C THR A 56 -16.50 6.65 6.64
N VAL A 57 -16.59 7.68 7.50
CA VAL A 57 -15.63 8.77 7.64
C VAL A 57 -14.32 8.26 8.31
N PRO A 58 -13.18 8.20 7.59
CA PRO A 58 -11.95 7.57 8.07
C PRO A 58 -11.31 8.22 9.31
N GLU A 59 -11.56 9.51 9.53
CA GLU A 59 -11.02 10.32 10.61
C GLU A 59 -11.61 9.92 11.96
N THR A 60 -12.79 9.29 11.96
CA THR A 60 -13.46 8.82 13.19
C THR A 60 -12.97 7.45 13.66
N LEU A 61 -12.21 6.75 12.81
CA LEU A 61 -11.75 5.40 13.06
C LEU A 61 -10.34 5.38 13.65
N THR A 62 -10.05 4.35 14.45
CA THR A 62 -8.67 4.05 14.87
C THR A 62 -7.83 3.63 13.66
N ASP A 63 -6.51 3.77 13.73
CA ASP A 63 -5.62 3.40 12.62
C ASP A 63 -5.78 1.93 12.21
N ILE A 64 -6.04 1.06 13.18
CA ILE A 64 -6.37 -0.36 12.99
C ILE A 64 -7.64 -0.52 12.15
N GLN A 65 -8.72 0.18 12.54
CA GLN A 65 -10.00 0.13 11.83
C GLN A 65 -9.89 0.73 10.43
N ARG A 66 -9.06 1.78 10.26
CA ARG A 66 -8.80 2.40 8.96
C ARG A 66 -8.07 1.46 8.02
N ALA A 67 -7.02 0.77 8.49
CA ALA A 67 -6.30 -0.25 7.74
C ALA A 67 -7.21 -1.43 7.34
N ALA A 68 -8.04 -1.89 8.27
CA ALA A 68 -9.02 -2.96 8.04
C ALA A 68 -10.05 -2.59 6.97
N ARG A 69 -10.62 -1.39 7.07
CA ARG A 69 -11.53 -0.81 6.08
C ARG A 69 -10.87 -0.76 4.71
N PHE A 70 -9.66 -0.20 4.63
CA PHE A 70 -8.89 -0.10 3.39
C PHE A 70 -8.67 -1.47 2.75
N TYR A 71 -8.24 -2.45 3.54
CA TYR A 71 -8.02 -3.81 3.05
C TYR A 71 -9.31 -4.44 2.50
N TYR A 72 -10.43 -4.34 3.23
CA TYR A 72 -11.71 -4.89 2.77
C TYR A 72 -12.17 -4.25 1.45
N LEU A 73 -12.06 -2.93 1.35
CA LEU A 73 -12.41 -2.18 0.14
C LEU A 73 -11.52 -2.59 -1.04
N GLN A 74 -10.20 -2.66 -0.83
CA GLN A 74 -9.24 -2.99 -1.87
C GLN A 74 -9.43 -4.40 -2.43
N GLN A 75 -9.72 -5.39 -1.57
CA GLN A 75 -9.93 -6.78 -2.00
C GLN A 75 -11.26 -7.01 -2.71
N ASN A 76 -12.28 -6.20 -2.42
CA ASN A 76 -13.61 -6.31 -3.04
C ASN A 76 -13.83 -5.30 -4.17
N CYS A 77 -12.89 -4.38 -4.41
CA CYS A 77 -12.98 -3.39 -5.48
C CYS A 77 -12.56 -3.99 -6.82
N PHE A 78 -13.31 -3.69 -7.88
CA PHE A 78 -12.90 -3.99 -9.24
C PHE A 78 -11.64 -3.19 -9.61
N GLY A 79 -10.61 -3.89 -10.07
CA GLY A 79 -9.35 -3.29 -10.52
C GLY A 79 -8.52 -2.61 -9.42
N GLY A 80 -8.86 -2.81 -8.14
CA GLY A 80 -8.07 -2.30 -7.01
C GLY A 80 -7.84 -0.78 -7.05
N LYS A 81 -8.81 -0.02 -7.56
CA LYS A 81 -8.70 1.43 -7.69
C LYS A 81 -8.77 2.08 -6.31
N LEU A 82 -7.91 3.07 -6.05
CA LEU A 82 -7.95 3.87 -4.82
C LEU A 82 -9.13 4.85 -4.84
N GLU A 83 -9.38 5.47 -5.99
CA GLU A 83 -10.46 6.42 -6.22
C GLU A 83 -11.56 5.81 -7.10
N SER A 84 -12.81 6.25 -6.92
CA SER A 84 -13.97 5.76 -7.69
C SER A 84 -14.14 4.22 -7.61
N GLN A 85 -13.96 3.69 -6.41
CA GLN A 85 -14.05 2.27 -6.10
C GLN A 85 -15.43 1.71 -6.45
N THR A 86 -15.46 0.62 -7.21
CA THR A 86 -16.69 -0.08 -7.60
C THR A 86 -16.63 -1.51 -7.09
N PHE A 87 -17.72 -2.02 -6.51
CA PHE A 87 -17.76 -3.41 -6.03
C PHE A 87 -17.59 -4.39 -7.19
N GLY A 88 -16.53 -5.20 -7.13
CA GLY A 88 -16.18 -6.20 -8.13
C GLY A 88 -17.02 -7.45 -7.97
N THR A 89 -17.61 -7.92 -9.07
CA THR A 89 -18.32 -9.20 -9.14
C THR A 89 -17.78 -10.00 -10.30
N ALA A 90 -17.45 -11.27 -10.06
CA ALA A 90 -17.11 -12.22 -11.10
C ALA A 90 -18.14 -13.36 -11.08
N THR A 91 -18.59 -13.79 -12.26
CA THR A 91 -19.44 -14.98 -12.41
C THR A 91 -18.62 -16.26 -12.50
N THR A 92 -17.32 -16.15 -12.76
CA THR A 92 -16.37 -17.24 -12.98
C THR A 92 -15.48 -17.53 -11.77
N ALA A 93 -15.48 -16.67 -10.76
CA ALA A 93 -14.63 -16.79 -9.59
C ALA A 93 -15.41 -16.45 -8.30
N PRO A 94 -15.08 -17.11 -7.17
CA PRO A 94 -15.62 -16.73 -5.87
C PRO A 94 -15.22 -15.28 -5.50
N PRO A 95 -15.91 -14.65 -4.54
CA PRO A 95 -15.54 -13.32 -4.05
C PRO A 95 -14.05 -13.23 -3.69
N GLY A 96 -13.39 -12.15 -4.11
CA GLY A 96 -11.93 -12.00 -4.01
C GLY A 96 -11.38 -12.05 -2.58
N LEU A 97 -12.20 -11.69 -1.59
CA LEU A 97 -11.84 -11.75 -0.19
C LEU A 97 -12.19 -13.12 0.42
N ASN A 98 -11.19 -13.99 0.56
CA ASN A 98 -11.30 -15.21 1.37
C ASN A 98 -10.70 -14.97 2.76
N LEU A 99 -11.56 -14.77 3.75
CA LEU A 99 -11.17 -14.42 5.11
C LEU A 99 -10.45 -15.54 5.86
N LEU A 100 -10.64 -16.80 5.46
CA LEU A 100 -9.89 -17.94 6.00
C LEU A 100 -8.44 -17.96 5.51
N ARG A 101 -8.15 -17.37 4.34
CA ARG A 101 -6.79 -17.27 3.77
C ARG A 101 -6.12 -15.92 4.04
N LEU A 102 -6.84 -15.01 4.68
CA LEU A 102 -6.33 -13.69 5.03
C LEU A 102 -5.06 -13.81 5.89
N GLU A 103 -5.06 -14.70 6.87
CA GLU A 103 -3.92 -14.94 7.76
C GLU A 103 -2.68 -15.45 7.02
N GLU A 104 -2.85 -16.33 6.03
CA GLU A 104 -1.75 -16.87 5.23
C GLU A 104 -1.09 -15.76 4.42
N ASN A 105 -1.89 -14.96 3.71
CA ASN A 105 -1.41 -13.85 2.90
C ASN A 105 -0.70 -12.78 3.76
N LEU A 106 -1.27 -12.48 4.93
CA LEU A 106 -0.68 -11.55 5.89
C LEU A 106 0.63 -12.06 6.47
N SER A 107 0.68 -13.34 6.85
CA SER A 107 1.89 -13.96 7.39
C SER A 107 3.02 -13.97 6.34
N ALA A 108 2.69 -14.30 5.09
CA ALA A 108 3.65 -14.25 3.99
C ALA A 108 4.15 -12.82 3.71
N ALA A 109 3.27 -11.82 3.76
CA ALA A 109 3.66 -10.42 3.63
C ALA A 109 4.56 -9.97 4.79
N HIS A 110 4.22 -10.34 6.03
CA HIS A 110 5.00 -10.02 7.22
C HIS A 110 6.43 -10.59 7.13
N LEU A 111 6.58 -11.87 6.76
CA LEU A 111 7.90 -12.50 6.60
C LEU A 111 8.75 -11.84 5.51
N ARG A 112 8.12 -11.31 4.45
CA ARG A 112 8.84 -10.58 3.39
C ARG A 112 9.29 -9.20 3.82
N LEU A 113 8.57 -8.58 4.76
CA LEU A 113 8.79 -7.20 5.18
C LEU A 113 9.47 -7.11 6.55
N SER A 114 9.71 -8.23 7.23
CA SER A 114 10.27 -8.27 8.59
C SER A 114 11.67 -7.68 8.69
N SER A 115 12.39 -7.64 7.56
CA SER A 115 13.75 -7.09 7.46
C SER A 115 13.78 -5.79 6.63
N THR A 116 12.63 -5.14 6.46
CA THR A 116 12.48 -3.93 5.66
C THR A 116 12.13 -2.72 6.53
N TYR A 117 12.86 -1.62 6.36
CA TYR A 117 12.47 -0.32 6.93
C TYR A 117 11.39 0.32 6.05
N ILE A 118 10.30 0.79 6.65
CA ILE A 118 9.19 1.43 5.92
C ILE A 118 9.19 2.92 6.26
N GLU A 119 9.29 3.76 5.24
CA GLU A 119 9.45 5.20 5.37
C GLU A 119 8.38 5.96 4.57
N GLN A 120 7.79 6.99 5.17
CA GLN A 120 6.84 7.88 4.49
C GLN A 120 7.51 9.23 4.20
N LEU A 121 8.52 9.23 3.33
CA LEU A 121 9.29 10.41 2.98
C LEU A 121 9.07 10.84 1.52
N ASP A 122 9.36 12.11 1.22
CA ASP A 122 9.52 12.52 -0.17
C ASP A 122 10.70 11.79 -0.81
N TRP A 123 10.59 11.53 -2.11
CA TRP A 123 11.56 10.69 -2.80
C TRP A 123 12.98 11.25 -2.77
N ARG A 124 13.11 12.58 -2.79
CA ARG A 124 14.40 13.26 -2.69
C ARG A 124 15.05 13.03 -1.34
N ALA A 125 14.28 13.21 -0.26
CA ALA A 125 14.75 13.02 1.10
C ALA A 125 15.12 11.55 1.36
N CYS A 126 14.38 10.61 0.76
CA CYS A 126 14.70 9.19 0.84
C CYS A 126 16.04 8.88 0.15
N VAL A 127 16.23 9.35 -1.09
CA VAL A 127 17.50 9.18 -1.81
C VAL A 127 18.68 9.82 -1.06
N ASP A 128 18.53 11.06 -0.59
CA ASP A 128 19.60 11.80 0.10
C ASP A 128 19.99 11.13 1.44
N LYS A 129 19.03 10.51 2.14
CA LYS A 129 19.26 9.82 3.42
C LYS A 129 20.08 8.54 3.24
N TYR A 130 19.79 7.77 2.20
CA TYR A 130 20.38 6.44 1.95
C TYR A 130 21.47 6.43 0.88
N ASP A 131 21.89 7.58 0.34
CA ASP A 131 22.99 7.66 -0.64
C ASP A 131 24.33 7.18 -0.05
N ARG A 132 24.67 5.90 -0.29
CA ARG A 132 25.91 5.24 0.10
C ARG A 132 26.46 4.41 -1.06
N PRO A 133 27.78 4.16 -1.12
CA PRO A 133 28.41 3.41 -2.22
C PRO A 133 27.93 1.96 -2.42
N HIS A 134 27.20 1.40 -1.45
CA HIS A 134 26.71 0.02 -1.47
C HIS A 134 25.19 -0.06 -1.68
N THR A 135 24.51 1.09 -1.79
CA THR A 135 23.05 1.14 -1.87
C THR A 135 22.57 1.04 -3.32
N LEU A 136 21.60 0.17 -3.59
CA LEU A 136 20.92 0.09 -4.87
C LEU A 136 19.58 0.82 -4.81
N PHE A 137 19.42 1.86 -5.64
CA PHE A 137 18.15 2.57 -5.77
C PHE A 137 17.31 2.03 -6.92
N TYR A 138 16.10 1.57 -6.60
CA TYR A 138 15.07 1.21 -7.57
C TYR A 138 13.90 2.19 -7.49
N LEU A 139 13.74 3.02 -8.51
CA LEU A 139 12.71 4.05 -8.56
C LEU A 139 11.60 3.62 -9.52
N ASP A 140 10.37 3.64 -9.02
CA ASP A 140 9.17 3.33 -9.79
C ASP A 140 8.24 4.57 -9.81
N PRO A 141 8.58 5.59 -10.63
CA PRO A 141 7.72 6.75 -10.81
C PRO A 141 6.46 6.39 -11.62
N PRO A 142 5.36 7.16 -11.46
CA PRO A 142 4.22 7.02 -12.37
C PRO A 142 4.68 7.21 -13.82
N TYR A 143 4.17 6.44 -14.77
CA TYR A 143 4.58 6.61 -16.17
C TYR A 143 4.08 7.95 -16.72
N PHE A 144 4.92 8.62 -17.49
CA PHE A 144 4.60 9.91 -18.11
C PHE A 144 3.30 9.80 -18.92
N GLU A 145 2.40 10.77 -18.75
CA GLU A 145 1.07 10.83 -19.38
C GLU A 145 0.10 9.68 -19.08
N THR A 146 0.46 8.72 -18.22
CA THR A 146 -0.50 7.72 -17.74
C THR A 146 -1.30 8.28 -16.57
N GLN A 147 -2.60 8.44 -16.79
CA GLN A 147 -3.58 8.79 -15.76
C GLN A 147 -3.59 7.70 -14.68
N GLY A 148 -3.41 8.03 -13.39
CA GLY A 148 -3.84 7.08 -12.37
C GLY A 148 -3.28 7.12 -10.95
N TYR A 149 -2.37 8.01 -10.56
CA TYR A 149 -1.75 7.92 -9.22
C TYR A 149 -2.17 8.98 -8.20
N GLY A 150 -3.22 9.77 -8.48
CA GLY A 150 -3.80 10.75 -7.53
C GLY A 150 -2.87 11.92 -7.12
N VAL A 151 -1.57 11.82 -7.39
CA VAL A 151 -0.55 12.82 -7.06
C VAL A 151 0.06 13.33 -8.37
N PRO A 152 0.06 14.65 -8.60
CA PRO A 152 0.68 15.23 -9.78
C PRO A 152 2.19 14.97 -9.75
N PHE A 153 2.70 14.43 -10.85
CA PHE A 153 4.13 14.17 -11.05
C PHE A 153 4.55 14.82 -12.38
N PRO A 154 4.86 16.14 -12.37
CA PRO A 154 5.16 16.87 -13.59
C PRO A 154 6.47 16.42 -14.22
N TYR A 155 6.66 16.74 -15.51
CA TYR A 155 7.87 16.39 -16.26
C TYR A 155 9.17 16.81 -15.55
N SER A 156 9.14 17.93 -14.83
CA SER A 156 10.28 18.43 -14.05
C SER A 156 10.78 17.45 -12.99
N GLU A 157 9.91 16.62 -12.42
CA GLU A 157 10.32 15.60 -11.45
C GLU A 157 11.19 14.52 -12.10
N TYR A 158 10.90 14.12 -13.34
CA TYR A 158 11.70 13.14 -14.08
C TYR A 158 13.08 13.73 -14.44
N VAL A 159 13.12 15.00 -14.82
CA VAL A 159 14.39 15.71 -15.10
C VAL A 159 15.26 15.77 -13.85
N GLU A 160 14.67 16.13 -12.70
CA GLU A 160 15.40 16.16 -11.43
C GLU A 160 15.89 14.76 -11.04
N MET A 161 15.04 13.75 -11.18
CA MET A 161 15.39 12.36 -10.88
C MET A 161 16.58 11.88 -11.71
N ALA A 162 16.55 12.11 -13.02
CA ALA A 162 17.66 11.77 -13.90
C ALA A 162 18.95 12.54 -13.57
N SER A 163 18.83 13.78 -13.09
CA SER A 163 19.98 14.56 -12.62
C SER A 163 20.58 13.96 -11.35
N ARG A 164 19.75 13.65 -10.35
CA ARG A 164 20.21 13.12 -9.06
C ARG A 164 20.80 11.73 -9.18
N LEU A 165 20.17 10.85 -9.96
CA LEU A 165 20.65 9.49 -10.20
C LEU A 165 22.06 9.46 -10.80
N ARG A 166 22.42 10.48 -11.60
CA ARG A 166 23.77 10.63 -12.17
C ARG A 166 24.82 11.09 -11.18
N SER A 167 24.41 11.68 -10.05
CA SER A 167 25.30 12.21 -9.02
C SER A 167 25.35 11.35 -7.75
N LEU A 168 24.72 10.16 -7.77
CA LEU A 168 24.81 9.21 -6.65
C LEU A 168 26.22 8.67 -6.49
N LYS A 169 26.57 8.29 -5.26
CA LYS A 169 27.91 7.82 -4.89
C LYS A 169 28.19 6.38 -5.30
#